data_AF-A0AB39YX69-F1
#
_entry.id   AF-A0AB39YX69-F1
#
_cell.length_a   1.000
_cell.length_b   1.000
_cell.length_c   1.000
_cell.angle_alpha   90.00
_cell.angle_beta   90.00
_cell.angle_gamma   90.00
#
_symmetry.space_group_name_H-M   'P 1'
#
loop_
_entity.id
_entity.type
_entity.pdbx_description
1 polymer ?
#
loop_
_entity_poly.entity_id
_entity_poly.type
_entity_poly.pdbx_seq_one_letter_code
_entity_poly.pdbx_strand_id
1 'polypeptide(L)'
;MVLITEELVRKKSEHNERLISTLEEISLHQEDIEAIEHIQNWCRNLKILLLQSNLIARLENLHKLKRLEYLNVAINNIEKVENLEGCESLSKLDLTLNFIGELTSLESLCGNHNLRELVLIGNPCVDYPQYRNYVVATLPQLNTLDCIEITPSERLQALRELPKNRAIIVQKQADQAISRDEQRIRVAEQQSALADRCAGIDDEEERIKTFWQAKSEHCPEIRTEIARQHRLGRERHETKSPLDPPKQERSLFAPCGRPYNLNQGKLPFKFQDEADHYLLQLEVYRHLDTSLIDVDVQTTYTRVTVKKKIFQIAYSEEVKPEESTVLRSQITGHLTVKLKKLKINDLLITTKSTSKSYARSDDAKKVEKSKESLCGVVDISNICPPDDLPELI
;
A
#
# COMPACT_ATOMS: atom_id res chain seq x y z
N MET A 1 5.45 15.07 -14.31
CA MET A 1 6.90 14.87 -14.23
C MET A 1 7.30 14.77 -12.77
N VAL A 2 7.78 13.61 -12.33
CA VAL A 2 8.35 13.45 -10.97
C VAL A 2 9.85 13.70 -11.04
N LEU A 3 10.30 14.66 -10.24
CA LEU A 3 11.68 15.12 -10.17
C LEU A 3 12.30 14.72 -8.83
N ILE A 4 13.63 14.67 -8.80
CA ILE A 4 14.36 14.51 -7.54
C ILE A 4 14.26 15.83 -6.76
N THR A 5 13.46 15.84 -5.69
CA THR A 5 13.32 17.01 -4.81
C THR A 5 14.22 16.90 -3.58
N GLU A 6 14.58 18.04 -2.99
CA GLU A 6 15.37 18.07 -1.76
C GLU A 6 14.64 17.34 -0.61
N GLU A 7 13.33 17.49 -0.54
CA GLU A 7 12.48 16.83 0.45
C GLU A 7 12.50 15.31 0.30
N LEU A 8 12.44 14.80 -0.93
CA LEU A 8 12.55 13.37 -1.21
C LEU A 8 13.91 12.84 -0.75
N VAL A 9 14.99 13.55 -1.09
CA VAL A 9 16.35 13.20 -0.67
C VAL A 9 16.46 13.20 0.86
N ARG A 10 15.94 14.22 1.55
CA ARG A 10 15.94 14.30 3.02
C ARG A 10 15.15 13.18 3.67
N LYS A 11 13.97 12.85 3.13
CA LYS A 11 13.12 11.75 3.59
C LYS A 11 13.82 10.40 3.43
N LYS A 12 14.55 10.19 2.34
CA LYS A 12 15.32 8.95 2.11
C LYS A 12 16.64 8.91 2.88
N SER A 13 17.11 10.05 3.39
CA SER A 13 18.31 10.20 4.21
C SER A 13 18.06 10.14 5.73
N GLU A 14 16.97 9.49 6.17
CA GLU A 14 16.62 9.39 7.60
C GLU A 14 17.73 8.75 8.45
N HIS A 15 18.47 7.80 7.89
CA HIS A 15 19.60 7.13 8.54
C HIS A 15 20.86 8.02 8.64
N ASN A 16 20.89 9.16 7.96
CA ASN A 16 21.97 10.15 8.03
C ASN A 16 21.48 11.46 8.67
N GLU A 17 20.60 11.38 9.68
CA GLU A 17 20.05 12.53 10.42
C GLU A 17 19.40 13.59 9.50
N ARG A 18 18.93 13.19 8.30
CA ARG A 18 18.41 14.08 7.24
C ARG A 18 19.43 15.12 6.72
N LEU A 19 20.72 14.90 6.97
CA LEU A 19 21.82 15.67 6.42
C LEU A 19 22.13 15.15 5.01
N ILE A 20 21.92 16.01 4.01
CA ILE A 20 22.12 15.65 2.60
C ILE A 20 23.54 15.98 2.10
N SER A 21 24.25 16.86 2.79
CA SER A 21 25.58 17.35 2.40
C SER A 21 26.72 16.35 2.65
N THR A 22 26.57 15.51 3.67
CA THR A 22 27.53 14.46 4.05
C THR A 22 27.13 13.09 3.54
N LEU A 23 26.02 12.99 2.81
CA LEU A 23 25.45 11.72 2.38
C LEU A 23 26.39 11.00 1.41
N GLU A 24 26.79 9.78 1.76
CA GLU A 24 27.63 8.92 0.91
C GLU A 24 26.80 7.95 0.07
N GLU A 25 25.62 7.56 0.53
CA GLU A 25 24.79 6.57 -0.14
C GLU A 25 23.33 7.02 -0.18
N ILE A 26 22.69 6.90 -1.34
CA ILE A 26 21.27 7.20 -1.49
C ILE A 26 20.56 6.18 -2.36
N SER A 27 19.40 5.75 -1.87
CA SER A 27 18.49 4.86 -2.56
C SER A 27 17.19 5.58 -2.92
N LEU A 28 16.96 5.72 -4.21
CA LEU A 28 15.81 6.40 -4.83
C LEU A 28 15.09 5.41 -5.79
N HIS A 29 14.81 4.21 -5.30
CA HIS A 29 14.13 3.18 -6.08
C HIS A 29 12.62 3.39 -6.14
N GLN A 30 12.01 3.08 -7.28
CA GLN A 30 10.55 3.03 -7.45
C GLN A 30 9.83 4.34 -7.12
N GLU A 31 10.47 5.48 -7.41
CA GLU A 31 9.92 6.82 -7.17
C GLU A 31 9.33 7.43 -8.46
N ASP A 32 9.23 6.66 -9.55
CA ASP A 32 8.79 7.09 -10.88
C ASP A 32 9.52 8.35 -11.39
N ILE A 33 10.80 8.52 -11.02
CA ILE A 33 11.60 9.70 -11.38
C ILE A 33 11.81 9.75 -12.90
N GLU A 34 11.50 10.89 -13.52
CA GLU A 34 11.60 11.07 -14.97
C GLU A 34 12.92 11.77 -15.38
N ALA A 35 13.51 12.58 -14.50
CA ALA A 35 14.78 13.28 -14.76
C ALA A 35 15.65 13.39 -13.49
N ILE A 36 16.97 13.36 -13.71
CA ILE A 36 17.96 13.57 -12.65
C ILE A 36 18.24 15.08 -12.57
N GLU A 37 17.79 15.72 -11.50
CA GLU A 37 18.01 17.15 -11.28
C GLU A 37 18.51 17.42 -9.86
N HIS A 38 19.33 18.47 -9.72
CA HIS A 38 19.79 19.08 -8.47
C HIS A 38 20.58 18.21 -7.47
N ILE A 39 20.64 16.89 -7.65
CA ILE A 39 21.35 15.97 -6.74
C ILE A 39 22.84 16.34 -6.58
N GLN A 40 23.45 16.86 -7.64
CA GLN A 40 24.85 17.28 -7.65
C GLN A 40 25.12 18.56 -6.83
N ASN A 41 24.08 19.33 -6.53
CA ASN A 41 24.19 20.51 -5.67
C ASN A 41 24.10 20.14 -4.18
N TRP A 42 23.28 19.15 -3.85
CA TRP A 42 23.03 18.72 -2.47
C TRP A 42 24.05 17.71 -1.96
N CYS A 43 24.32 16.64 -2.73
CA CYS A 43 25.06 15.46 -2.28
C CYS A 43 26.46 15.38 -2.92
N ARG A 44 27.37 16.31 -2.61
CA ARG A 44 28.71 16.35 -3.24
C ARG A 44 29.63 15.18 -2.84
N ASN A 45 29.35 14.54 -1.71
CA ASN A 45 30.15 13.43 -1.17
C ASN A 45 29.57 12.05 -1.51
N LEU A 46 28.57 12.00 -2.40
CA LEU A 46 27.88 10.76 -2.74
C LEU A 46 28.84 9.78 -3.44
N LYS A 47 28.91 8.56 -2.91
CA LYS A 47 29.65 7.42 -3.44
C LYS A 47 28.72 6.41 -4.12
N ILE A 48 27.52 6.20 -3.59
CA ILE A 48 26.57 5.22 -4.12
C ILE A 48 25.24 5.91 -4.45
N LEU A 49 24.83 5.83 -5.70
CA LEU A 49 23.55 6.34 -6.19
C LEU A 49 22.74 5.20 -6.80
N LEU A 50 21.64 4.85 -6.14
CA LEU A 50 20.75 3.80 -6.60
C LEU A 50 19.43 4.40 -7.11
N LEU A 51 19.22 4.32 -8.42
CA LEU A 51 18.09 4.86 -9.17
C LEU A 51 17.31 3.77 -9.94
N GLN A 52 17.42 2.51 -9.50
CA GLN A 52 16.75 1.39 -10.16
C GLN A 52 15.22 1.55 -10.15
N SER A 53 14.58 1.10 -11.24
CA SER A 53 13.12 1.10 -11.43
C SER A 53 12.53 2.52 -11.38
N ASN A 54 13.06 3.41 -12.21
CA ASN A 54 12.51 4.73 -12.46
C ASN A 54 12.24 4.91 -13.98
N LEU A 55 11.95 6.13 -14.41
CA LEU A 55 11.56 6.47 -15.77
C LEU A 55 12.58 7.42 -16.42
N ILE A 56 13.83 7.40 -15.95
CA ILE A 56 14.87 8.34 -16.36
C ILE A 56 15.21 8.10 -17.82
N ALA A 57 15.01 9.11 -18.67
CA ALA A 57 15.27 9.02 -20.11
C ALA A 57 16.71 9.38 -20.49
N ARG A 58 17.37 10.25 -19.71
CA ARG A 58 18.71 10.76 -20.00
C ARG A 58 19.57 10.82 -18.74
N LEU A 59 20.85 10.51 -18.92
CA LEU A 59 21.86 10.74 -17.91
C LEU A 59 22.32 12.19 -18.02
N GLU A 60 21.87 13.02 -17.10
CA GLU A 60 22.22 14.43 -17.04
C GLU A 60 22.51 14.84 -15.60
N ASN A 61 23.13 16.01 -15.42
CA ASN A 61 23.37 16.60 -14.10
C ASN A 61 24.27 15.79 -13.13
N LEU A 62 24.96 14.73 -13.58
CA LEU A 62 25.86 13.93 -12.73
C LEU A 62 27.32 14.47 -12.67
N HIS A 63 27.67 15.42 -13.53
CA HIS A 63 29.05 15.90 -13.73
C HIS A 63 29.81 16.43 -12.50
N LYS A 64 29.13 16.86 -11.42
CA LYS A 64 29.81 17.34 -10.20
C LYS A 64 30.03 16.26 -9.15
N LEU A 65 29.52 15.05 -9.35
CA LEU A 65 29.62 13.93 -8.40
C LEU A 65 30.96 13.20 -8.55
N LYS A 66 32.06 13.90 -8.22
CA LYS A 66 33.43 13.37 -8.40
C LYS A 66 33.73 12.12 -7.57
N ARG A 67 33.03 11.95 -6.45
CA ARG A 67 33.20 10.83 -5.50
C ARG A 67 32.29 9.64 -5.79
N LEU A 68 31.45 9.72 -6.82
CA LEU A 68 30.51 8.64 -7.15
C LEU A 68 31.30 7.43 -7.62
N GLU A 69 31.19 6.32 -6.91
CA GLU A 69 31.85 5.05 -7.18
C GLU A 69 30.88 4.06 -7.82
N TYR A 70 29.62 4.01 -7.36
CA TYR A 70 28.61 3.10 -7.89
C TYR A 70 27.35 3.85 -8.34
N LEU A 71 27.01 3.71 -9.62
CA LEU A 71 25.76 4.19 -10.19
C LEU A 71 24.91 3.01 -10.67
N ASN A 72 23.75 2.83 -10.05
CA ASN A 72 22.75 1.86 -10.51
C ASN A 72 21.55 2.59 -11.11
N VAL A 73 21.38 2.47 -12.41
CA VAL A 73 20.26 3.02 -13.18
C VAL A 73 19.52 1.90 -13.92
N ALA A 74 19.48 0.70 -13.35
CA ALA A 74 18.79 -0.44 -13.94
C ALA A 74 17.27 -0.20 -14.06
N ILE A 75 16.65 -0.77 -15.09
CA ILE A 75 15.20 -0.65 -15.35
C ILE A 75 14.78 0.84 -15.45
N ASN A 76 15.44 1.58 -16.35
CA ASN A 76 15.13 2.97 -16.69
C ASN A 76 14.92 3.13 -18.20
N ASN A 77 14.63 4.35 -18.65
CA ASN A 77 14.31 4.69 -20.04
C ASN A 77 15.53 5.22 -20.82
N ILE A 78 16.75 4.88 -20.41
CA ILE A 78 17.97 5.46 -20.99
C ILE A 78 18.19 4.89 -22.40
N GLU A 79 18.23 5.77 -23.41
CA GLU A 79 18.51 5.40 -24.80
C GLU A 79 19.98 5.63 -25.21
N LYS A 80 20.70 6.48 -24.48
CA LYS A 80 22.08 6.90 -24.78
C LYS A 80 22.89 7.10 -23.50
N VAL A 81 24.16 6.70 -23.53
CA VAL A 81 25.11 6.98 -22.44
C VAL A 81 25.83 8.30 -22.72
N GLU A 82 25.63 9.29 -21.85
CA GLU A 82 26.23 10.62 -21.98
C GLU A 82 26.42 11.28 -20.60
N ASN A 83 27.20 12.36 -20.54
CA ASN A 83 27.38 13.22 -19.36
C ASN A 83 27.94 12.55 -18.09
N LEU A 84 28.63 11.41 -18.23
CA LEU A 84 29.31 10.72 -17.13
C LEU A 84 30.81 11.04 -17.00
N GLU A 85 31.36 11.86 -17.90
CA GLU A 85 32.78 12.23 -17.95
C GLU A 85 33.30 12.88 -16.66
N GLY A 86 32.43 13.62 -15.94
CA GLY A 86 32.79 14.27 -14.67
C GLY A 86 32.83 13.34 -13.45
N CYS A 87 32.37 12.09 -13.57
CA CYS A 87 32.36 11.11 -12.48
C CYS A 87 33.71 10.37 -12.41
N GLU A 88 34.75 11.07 -11.94
CA GLU A 88 36.13 10.58 -11.94
C GLU A 88 36.34 9.28 -11.13
N SER A 89 35.59 9.09 -10.05
CA SER A 89 35.71 7.91 -9.17
C SER A 89 34.80 6.74 -9.56
N LEU A 90 34.04 6.85 -10.65
CA LEU A 90 33.04 5.83 -11.02
C LEU A 90 33.73 4.51 -11.31
N SER A 91 33.41 3.48 -10.52
CA SER A 91 34.00 2.14 -10.59
C SER A 91 33.01 1.11 -11.14
N LYS A 92 31.72 1.26 -10.82
CA LYS A 92 30.65 0.35 -11.22
C LYS A 92 29.47 1.12 -11.82
N LEU A 93 29.04 0.70 -13.01
CA LEU A 93 27.89 1.25 -13.71
C LEU A 93 26.94 0.13 -14.12
N ASP A 94 25.72 0.17 -13.61
CA ASP A 94 24.66 -0.77 -13.96
C ASP A 94 23.57 -0.08 -14.78
N LEU A 95 23.47 -0.49 -16.05
CA LEU A 95 22.51 -0.02 -17.04
C LEU A 95 21.56 -1.14 -17.48
N THR A 96 21.40 -2.19 -16.67
CA THR A 96 20.55 -3.36 -16.98
C THR A 96 19.12 -2.95 -17.35
N LEU A 97 18.53 -3.59 -18.36
CA LEU A 97 17.12 -3.38 -18.78
C LEU A 97 16.75 -1.92 -19.11
N ASN A 98 17.66 -1.21 -19.78
CA ASN A 98 17.42 0.09 -20.40
C ASN A 98 17.15 -0.08 -21.92
N PHE A 99 17.10 1.02 -22.66
CA PHE A 99 16.82 1.03 -24.11
C PHE A 99 18.02 1.55 -24.90
N ILE A 100 19.24 1.27 -24.44
CA ILE A 100 20.45 1.78 -25.08
C ILE A 100 20.61 1.13 -26.44
N GLY A 101 20.46 1.92 -27.49
CA GLY A 101 20.64 1.51 -28.87
C GLY A 101 21.92 2.03 -29.51
N GLU A 102 22.38 3.21 -29.10
CA GLU A 102 23.57 3.84 -29.63
C GLU A 102 24.82 3.33 -28.89
N LEU A 103 25.42 2.25 -29.37
CA LEU A 103 26.59 1.66 -28.72
C LEU A 103 27.83 2.59 -28.78
N THR A 104 27.92 3.44 -29.80
CA THR A 104 28.99 4.46 -29.90
C THR A 104 28.98 5.46 -28.76
N SER A 105 27.85 5.62 -28.06
CA SER A 105 27.75 6.52 -26.91
C SER A 105 28.65 6.12 -25.74
N LEU A 106 29.05 4.84 -25.67
CA LEU A 106 30.01 4.34 -24.68
C LEU A 106 31.41 4.95 -24.82
N GLU A 107 31.76 5.53 -25.98
CA GLU A 107 33.03 6.24 -26.16
C GLU A 107 33.19 7.42 -25.19
N SER A 108 32.08 7.98 -24.69
CA SER A 108 32.09 8.99 -23.63
C SER A 108 32.67 8.48 -22.31
N LEU A 109 32.58 7.17 -22.04
CA LEU A 109 33.10 6.56 -20.82
C LEU A 109 34.61 6.32 -20.84
N CYS A 110 35.29 6.55 -21.97
CA CYS A 110 36.75 6.42 -22.08
C CYS A 110 37.49 7.30 -21.06
N GLY A 111 36.92 8.46 -20.68
CA GLY A 111 37.49 9.35 -19.66
C GLY A 111 37.36 8.85 -18.21
N ASN A 112 36.50 7.84 -17.95
CA ASN A 112 36.30 7.29 -16.61
C ASN A 112 37.35 6.21 -16.31
N HIS A 113 38.57 6.65 -15.96
CA HIS A 113 39.73 5.79 -15.71
C HIS A 113 39.55 4.75 -14.60
N ASN A 114 38.63 4.99 -13.66
CA ASN A 114 38.34 4.11 -12.53
C ASN A 114 37.25 3.08 -12.83
N LEU A 115 36.57 3.15 -13.98
CA LEU A 115 35.48 2.25 -14.32
C LEU A 115 36.02 0.83 -14.51
N ARG A 116 35.52 -0.13 -13.73
CA ARG A 116 35.93 -1.55 -13.77
C ARG A 116 34.78 -2.46 -14.15
N GLU A 117 33.56 -2.15 -13.72
CA GLU A 117 32.38 -2.97 -13.94
C GLU A 117 31.32 -2.22 -14.74
N LEU A 118 30.90 -2.81 -15.86
CA LEU A 118 29.81 -2.31 -16.69
C LEU A 118 28.81 -3.43 -16.95
N VAL A 119 27.53 -3.15 -16.72
CA VAL A 119 26.43 -4.10 -17.00
C VAL A 119 25.45 -3.45 -17.96
N LEU A 120 25.24 -4.07 -19.11
CA LEU A 120 24.37 -3.60 -20.21
C LEU A 120 23.33 -4.66 -20.60
N ILE A 121 23.19 -5.73 -19.81
CA ILE A 121 22.25 -6.82 -20.03
C ILE A 121 20.82 -6.29 -20.26
N GLY A 122 20.16 -6.79 -21.31
CA GLY A 122 18.77 -6.43 -21.63
C GLY A 122 18.62 -5.07 -22.30
N ASN A 123 19.69 -4.51 -22.89
CA ASN A 123 19.61 -3.37 -23.79
C ASN A 123 19.60 -3.82 -25.26
N PRO A 124 18.94 -3.08 -26.16
CA PRO A 124 18.92 -3.37 -27.60
C PRO A 124 20.31 -3.46 -28.25
N CYS A 125 21.33 -2.80 -27.69
CA CYS A 125 22.71 -2.86 -28.19
C CYS A 125 23.41 -4.22 -27.98
N VAL A 126 22.90 -5.07 -27.06
CA VAL A 126 23.48 -6.39 -26.77
C VAL A 126 23.25 -7.36 -27.94
N ASP A 127 22.19 -7.15 -28.72
CA ASP A 127 21.86 -7.96 -29.89
C ASP A 127 22.78 -7.69 -31.09
N TYR A 128 23.64 -6.68 -31.00
CA TYR A 128 24.55 -6.35 -32.09
C TYR A 128 25.66 -7.40 -32.24
N PRO A 129 25.97 -7.81 -33.49
CA PRO A 129 27.12 -8.64 -33.76
C PRO A 129 28.40 -8.01 -33.22
N GLN A 130 29.23 -8.81 -32.54
CA GLN A 130 30.51 -8.37 -31.97
C GLN A 130 30.40 -7.23 -30.94
N TYR A 131 29.21 -7.02 -30.33
CA TYR A 131 28.96 -6.07 -29.24
C TYR A 131 30.06 -6.13 -28.17
N ARG A 132 30.31 -7.33 -27.61
CA ARG A 132 31.28 -7.53 -26.53
C ARG A 132 32.68 -7.08 -26.94
N ASN A 133 33.14 -7.51 -28.12
CA ASN A 133 34.46 -7.14 -28.64
C ASN A 133 34.57 -5.62 -28.85
N TYR A 134 33.53 -4.97 -29.36
CA TYR A 134 33.55 -3.52 -29.51
C TYR A 134 33.67 -2.80 -28.17
N VAL A 135 32.89 -3.19 -27.15
CA VAL A 135 32.94 -2.56 -25.82
C VAL A 135 34.29 -2.80 -25.16
N VAL A 136 34.79 -4.05 -25.17
CA VAL A 136 36.09 -4.41 -24.58
C VAL A 136 37.25 -3.64 -25.21
N ALA A 137 37.20 -3.41 -26.52
CA ALA A 137 38.25 -2.67 -27.23
C ALA A 137 38.14 -1.15 -27.04
N THR A 138 36.91 -0.63 -26.89
CA THR A 138 36.66 0.80 -26.69
C THR A 138 36.96 1.25 -25.25
N LEU A 139 36.68 0.39 -24.26
CA LEU A 139 36.85 0.67 -22.84
C LEU A 139 37.92 -0.26 -22.22
N PRO A 140 39.22 0.01 -22.47
CA PRO A 140 40.31 -0.85 -22.00
C PRO A 140 40.45 -0.92 -20.47
N GLN A 141 39.85 0.04 -19.75
CA GLN A 141 39.89 0.13 -18.30
C GLN A 141 38.95 -0.85 -17.56
N LEU A 142 38.00 -1.47 -18.28
CA LEU A 142 37.04 -2.42 -17.70
C LEU A 142 37.72 -3.74 -17.30
N ASN A 143 37.30 -4.31 -16.18
CA ASN A 143 37.66 -5.67 -15.76
C ASN A 143 36.54 -6.66 -16.07
N THR A 144 35.29 -6.22 -15.95
CA THR A 144 34.10 -7.07 -16.07
C THR A 144 33.06 -6.38 -16.93
N LEU A 145 32.51 -7.11 -17.88
CA LEU A 145 31.40 -6.69 -18.72
C LEU A 145 30.28 -7.73 -18.64
N ASP A 146 29.07 -7.30 -18.32
CA ASP A 146 27.88 -8.15 -18.17
C ASP A 146 28.09 -9.30 -17.18
N CYS A 147 28.76 -8.99 -16.06
CA CYS A 147 29.15 -9.97 -15.03
C CYS A 147 30.13 -11.06 -15.50
N ILE A 148 30.77 -10.87 -16.66
CA ILE A 148 31.79 -11.77 -17.21
C ILE A 148 33.13 -11.05 -17.25
N GLU A 149 34.15 -11.63 -16.60
CA GLU A 149 35.51 -11.10 -16.59
C GLU A 149 36.09 -11.02 -18.01
N ILE A 150 36.85 -9.95 -18.26
CA ILE A 150 37.50 -9.69 -19.54
C ILE A 150 38.91 -10.24 -19.48
N THR A 151 39.22 -11.19 -20.36
CA THR A 151 40.56 -11.77 -20.41
C THR A 151 41.53 -10.88 -21.23
N PRO A 152 42.83 -10.86 -20.91
CA PRO A 152 43.81 -10.13 -21.71
C PRO A 152 43.85 -10.58 -23.19
N SER A 153 43.66 -11.87 -23.44
CA SER A 153 43.62 -12.45 -24.80
C SER A 153 42.44 -11.93 -25.61
N GLU A 154 41.25 -11.88 -25.01
CA GLU A 154 40.05 -11.30 -25.61
C GLU A 154 40.27 -9.84 -25.96
N ARG A 155 40.87 -9.06 -25.05
CA ARG A 155 41.17 -7.64 -25.29
C ARG A 155 42.08 -7.42 -26.49
N LEU A 156 43.13 -8.23 -26.64
CA LEU A 156 44.04 -8.12 -27.78
C LEU A 156 43.36 -8.47 -29.11
N GLN A 157 42.48 -9.47 -29.11
CA GLN A 157 41.69 -9.84 -30.30
C GLN A 157 40.71 -8.72 -30.66
N ALA A 158 39.97 -8.24 -29.66
CA ALA A 158 39.02 -7.16 -29.80
C ALA A 158 39.66 -5.88 -30.37
N LEU A 159 40.85 -5.51 -29.90
CA LEU A 159 41.58 -4.34 -30.40
C LEU A 159 42.02 -4.46 -31.87
N ARG A 160 42.43 -5.66 -32.31
CA ARG A 160 42.82 -5.91 -33.71
C ARG A 160 41.64 -5.77 -34.67
N GLU A 161 40.45 -6.16 -34.24
CA GLU A 161 39.23 -6.16 -35.05
C GLU A 161 38.38 -4.90 -34.87
N LEU A 162 38.78 -3.97 -33.99
CA LEU A 162 38.03 -2.76 -33.66
C LEU A 162 37.53 -1.98 -34.89
N PRO A 163 38.33 -1.72 -35.95
CA PRO A 163 37.84 -0.97 -37.11
C PRO A 163 36.71 -1.68 -37.85
N LYS A 164 36.78 -3.01 -37.96
CA LYS A 164 35.75 -3.83 -38.62
C LYS A 164 34.49 -3.89 -37.76
N ASN A 165 34.66 -4.15 -36.47
CA ASN A 165 33.55 -4.22 -35.51
C ASN A 165 32.84 -2.87 -35.41
N ARG A 166 33.58 -1.76 -35.34
CA ARG A 166 33.01 -0.41 -35.33
C ARG A 166 32.13 -0.15 -36.56
N ALA A 167 32.56 -0.55 -37.76
CA ALA A 167 31.76 -0.37 -38.97
C ALA A 167 30.42 -1.15 -38.91
N ILE A 168 30.46 -2.40 -38.43
CA ILE A 168 29.26 -3.24 -38.25
C ILE A 168 28.31 -2.62 -37.22
N ILE A 169 28.85 -2.19 -36.07
CA ILE A 169 28.08 -1.55 -35.00
C ILE A 169 27.44 -0.25 -35.50
N VAL A 170 28.18 0.60 -36.20
CA VAL A 170 27.67 1.88 -36.74
C VAL A 170 26.55 1.65 -37.76
N GLN A 171 26.63 0.60 -38.57
CA GLN A 171 25.54 0.23 -39.46
C GLN A 171 24.32 -0.27 -38.66
N LYS A 172 24.52 -1.16 -37.69
CA LYS A 172 23.43 -1.74 -36.91
C LYS A 172 22.70 -0.73 -36.03
N GLN A 173 23.41 0.23 -35.46
CA GLN A 173 22.78 1.32 -34.72
C GLN A 173 21.97 2.25 -35.65
N ALA A 174 22.40 2.46 -36.89
CA ALA A 174 21.63 3.25 -37.85
C ALA A 174 20.33 2.53 -38.24
N ASP A 175 20.41 1.22 -38.52
CA ASP A 175 19.24 0.38 -38.79
C ASP A 175 18.26 0.40 -37.60
N GLN A 176 18.79 0.28 -36.37
CA GLN A 176 17.97 0.33 -35.16
C GLN A 176 17.37 1.71 -34.92
N ALA A 177 18.10 2.80 -35.17
CA ALA A 177 17.58 4.16 -35.05
C ALA A 177 16.40 4.40 -35.99
N ILE A 178 16.50 3.92 -37.24
CA ILE A 178 15.38 3.97 -38.21
C ILE A 178 14.19 3.17 -37.68
N SER A 179 14.41 1.93 -37.24
CA SER A 179 13.35 1.07 -36.69
C SER A 179 12.69 1.69 -35.45
N ARG A 180 13.48 2.37 -34.61
CA ARG A 180 13.03 3.08 -33.40
C ARG A 180 12.19 4.30 -33.76
N ASP A 181 12.56 5.08 -34.78
CA ASP A 181 11.77 6.21 -35.24
C ASP A 181 10.44 5.77 -35.86
N GLU A 182 10.43 4.70 -36.66
CA GLU A 182 9.19 4.08 -37.13
C GLU A 182 8.33 3.57 -35.96
N GLN A 183 8.96 2.99 -34.93
CA GLN A 183 8.27 2.53 -33.73
C GLN A 183 7.61 3.70 -32.98
N ARG A 184 8.29 4.84 -32.85
CA ARG A 184 7.72 6.05 -32.21
C ARG A 184 6.45 6.51 -32.90
N ILE A 185 6.43 6.53 -34.24
CA ILE A 185 5.25 6.91 -35.03
C ILE A 185 4.11 5.91 -34.78
N ARG A 186 4.37 4.60 -34.89
CA ARG A 186 3.35 3.56 -34.67
C ARG A 186 2.78 3.60 -33.25
N VAL A 187 3.63 3.76 -32.24
CA VAL A 187 3.22 3.84 -30.83
C VAL A 187 2.39 5.10 -30.58
N ALA A 188 2.77 6.24 -31.15
CA ALA A 188 2.00 7.48 -31.03
C ALA A 188 0.60 7.34 -31.65
N GLU A 189 0.48 6.72 -32.82
CA GLU A 189 -0.81 6.42 -33.45
C GLU A 189 -1.66 5.47 -32.61
N GLN A 190 -1.06 4.39 -32.09
CA GLN A 190 -1.74 3.44 -31.18
C GLN A 190 -2.24 4.13 -29.90
N GLN A 191 -1.42 5.01 -29.31
CA GLN A 191 -1.78 5.77 -28.11
C GLN A 191 -2.91 6.76 -28.40
N SER A 192 -2.88 7.47 -29.54
CA SER A 192 -3.97 8.36 -29.95
C SER A 192 -5.27 7.58 -30.14
N ALA A 193 -5.23 6.46 -30.88
CA ALA A 193 -6.40 5.62 -31.10
C ALA A 193 -6.94 4.99 -29.81
N LEU A 194 -6.07 4.64 -28.86
CA LEU A 194 -6.49 4.18 -27.54
C LEU A 194 -7.13 5.30 -26.72
N ALA A 195 -6.59 6.52 -26.78
CA ALA A 195 -7.15 7.69 -26.12
C ALA A 195 -8.55 8.02 -26.67
N ASP A 196 -8.75 7.99 -27.99
CA ASP A 196 -10.05 8.22 -28.62
C ASP A 196 -11.09 7.16 -28.21
N ARG A 197 -10.68 5.88 -28.18
CA ARG A 197 -11.54 4.80 -27.67
C ARG A 197 -11.89 4.99 -26.19
N CYS A 198 -10.93 5.42 -25.37
CA CYS A 198 -11.16 5.67 -23.94
C CYS A 198 -12.04 6.90 -23.70
N ALA A 199 -12.02 7.90 -24.59
CA ALA A 199 -12.82 9.12 -24.48
C ALA A 199 -14.32 8.85 -24.73
N GLY A 200 -14.66 7.81 -25.49
CA GLY A 200 -16.05 7.38 -25.72
C GLY A 200 -16.64 6.51 -24.61
N ILE A 201 -15.89 6.18 -23.56
CA ILE A 201 -16.34 5.33 -22.45
C ILE A 201 -16.61 6.22 -21.23
N ASP A 202 -17.88 6.35 -20.87
CA ASP A 202 -18.32 7.10 -19.69
C ASP A 202 -17.98 6.36 -18.38
N ASP A 203 -18.02 5.02 -18.39
CA ASP A 203 -17.67 4.21 -17.23
C ASP A 203 -16.15 4.17 -17.00
N GLU A 204 -15.74 4.62 -15.82
CA GLU A 204 -14.34 4.75 -15.48
C GLU A 204 -13.65 3.39 -15.27
N GLU A 205 -14.36 2.39 -14.74
CA GLU A 205 -13.81 1.05 -14.54
C GLU A 205 -13.55 0.34 -15.87
N GLU A 206 -14.50 0.45 -16.79
CA GLU A 206 -14.35 -0.05 -18.15
C GLU A 206 -13.22 0.66 -18.92
N ARG A 207 -13.05 1.97 -18.73
CA ARG A 207 -11.93 2.73 -19.31
C ARG A 207 -10.57 2.24 -18.81
N ILE A 208 -10.41 2.03 -17.50
CA ILE A 208 -9.18 1.50 -16.91
C ILE A 208 -8.89 0.09 -17.44
N LYS A 209 -9.93 -0.76 -17.49
CA LYS A 209 -9.81 -2.12 -18.01
C LYS A 209 -9.38 -2.13 -19.48
N THR A 210 -9.94 -1.24 -20.29
CA THR A 210 -9.59 -1.09 -21.71
C THR A 210 -8.12 -0.71 -21.89
N PHE A 211 -7.58 0.18 -21.05
CA PHE A 211 -6.15 0.52 -21.06
C PHE A 211 -5.27 -0.69 -20.76
N TRP A 212 -5.53 -1.41 -19.65
CA TRP A 212 -4.68 -2.53 -19.22
C TRP A 212 -4.78 -3.77 -20.12
N GLN A 213 -5.88 -3.93 -20.85
CA GLN A 213 -6.05 -5.02 -21.82
C GLN A 213 -5.49 -4.68 -23.20
N ALA A 214 -5.15 -3.43 -23.47
CA ALA A 214 -4.57 -3.04 -24.74
C ALA A 214 -3.19 -3.68 -24.93
N LYS A 215 -2.96 -4.25 -26.12
CA LYS A 215 -1.62 -4.70 -26.51
C LYS A 215 -0.72 -3.47 -26.67
N SER A 216 0.47 -3.53 -26.08
CA SER A 216 1.45 -2.45 -26.14
C SER A 216 2.83 -3.00 -26.51
N GLU A 217 3.64 -2.14 -27.12
CA GLU A 217 5.01 -2.46 -27.50
C GLU A 217 5.98 -2.18 -26.35
N HIS A 218 7.16 -2.82 -26.36
CA HIS A 218 8.18 -2.59 -25.34
C HIS A 218 9.06 -1.38 -25.71
N CYS A 219 8.66 -0.18 -25.29
CA CYS A 219 9.42 1.05 -25.51
C CYS A 219 9.32 2.02 -24.32
N PRO A 220 10.21 3.03 -24.25
CA PRO A 220 10.21 4.05 -23.18
C PRO A 220 8.86 4.74 -22.99
N GLU A 221 8.18 5.12 -24.08
CA GLU A 221 6.94 5.89 -24.05
C GLU A 221 5.82 5.10 -23.37
N ILE A 222 5.71 3.79 -23.67
CA ILE A 222 4.76 2.89 -23.04
C ILE A 222 5.08 2.70 -21.55
N ARG A 223 6.36 2.58 -21.19
CA ARG A 223 6.77 2.46 -19.78
C ARG A 223 6.34 3.67 -18.97
N THR A 224 6.56 4.88 -19.51
CA THR A 224 6.12 6.14 -18.87
C THR A 224 4.61 6.22 -18.74
N GLU A 225 3.87 5.81 -19.78
CA GLU A 225 2.39 5.83 -19.74
C GLU A 225 1.83 4.83 -18.72
N ILE A 226 2.38 3.61 -18.65
CA ILE A 226 2.01 2.60 -17.65
C ILE A 226 2.23 3.15 -16.23
N ALA A 227 3.39 3.76 -15.97
CA ALA A 227 3.68 4.35 -14.67
C ALA A 227 2.75 5.53 -14.35
N ARG A 228 2.40 6.35 -15.34
CA ARG A 228 1.39 7.42 -15.19
C ARG A 228 0.03 6.87 -14.78
N GLN A 229 -0.44 5.79 -15.40
CA GLN A 229 -1.71 5.16 -15.04
C GLN A 229 -1.68 4.53 -13.64
N HIS A 230 -0.57 3.89 -13.26
CA HIS A 230 -0.38 3.41 -11.88
C HIS A 230 -0.41 4.56 -10.87
N ARG A 231 0.24 5.69 -11.16
CA ARG A 231 0.25 6.88 -10.30
C ARG A 231 -1.15 7.45 -10.12
N LEU A 232 -1.88 7.66 -11.22
CA LEU A 232 -3.28 8.09 -11.17
C LEU A 232 -4.15 7.11 -10.37
N GLY A 233 -3.91 5.81 -10.47
CA GLY A 233 -4.57 4.81 -9.64
C GLY A 233 -4.29 4.98 -8.14
N ARG A 234 -3.04 5.24 -7.75
CA ARG A 234 -2.66 5.50 -6.34
C ARG A 234 -3.29 6.78 -5.82
N GLU A 235 -3.18 7.87 -6.57
CA GLU A 235 -3.81 9.16 -6.21
C GLU A 235 -5.33 9.02 -6.06
N ARG A 236 -5.98 8.18 -6.88
CA ARG A 236 -7.40 7.85 -6.70
C ARG A 236 -7.69 7.08 -5.42
N HIS A 237 -6.85 6.13 -5.05
CA HIS A 237 -6.99 5.43 -3.78
C HIS A 237 -6.75 6.35 -2.58
N GLU A 238 -5.81 7.28 -2.68
CA GLU A 238 -5.56 8.31 -1.67
C GLU A 238 -6.70 9.33 -1.59
N THR A 239 -7.24 9.77 -2.72
CA THR A 239 -8.41 10.68 -2.77
C THR A 239 -9.74 9.98 -2.46
N LYS A 240 -9.82 8.64 -2.55
CA LYS A 240 -10.89 7.84 -1.97
C LYS A 240 -10.76 7.68 -0.44
N SER A 241 -9.69 8.22 0.17
CA SER A 241 -9.54 8.33 1.63
C SER A 241 -9.55 9.80 2.11
N PRO A 242 -10.66 10.52 1.85
CA PRO A 242 -11.34 11.24 2.92
C PRO A 242 -12.88 11.19 2.81
N LEU A 243 -13.45 10.09 2.32
CA LEU A 243 -14.90 9.83 2.30
C LEU A 243 -15.28 8.40 2.69
N ASP A 244 -14.46 7.72 3.50
CA ASP A 244 -15.12 6.85 4.47
C ASP A 244 -15.89 7.82 5.39
N PRO A 245 -17.24 7.77 5.47
CA PRO A 245 -17.93 8.54 6.49
C PRO A 245 -17.24 8.23 7.81
N PRO A 246 -16.89 9.23 8.63
CA PRO A 246 -16.11 9.04 9.85
C PRO A 246 -16.75 7.87 10.55
N LYS A 247 -16.01 6.76 10.67
CA LYS A 247 -16.54 5.44 11.03
C LYS A 247 -17.52 5.64 12.16
N GLN A 248 -18.82 5.68 11.82
CA GLN A 248 -19.80 6.33 12.68
C GLN A 248 -19.67 5.63 14.03
N GLU A 249 -19.20 6.34 15.05
CA GLU A 249 -19.11 5.78 16.38
C GLU A 249 -20.56 5.57 16.78
N ARG A 250 -21.09 4.37 16.46
CA ARG A 250 -22.49 4.03 16.66
C ARG A 250 -22.75 4.28 18.13
N SER A 251 -23.59 5.27 18.42
CA SER A 251 -23.88 5.67 19.79
C SER A 251 -24.30 4.44 20.57
N LEU A 252 -23.64 4.20 21.71
CA LEU A 252 -23.95 3.07 22.58
C LEU A 252 -25.26 3.29 23.36
N PHE A 253 -25.79 4.52 23.32
CA PHE A 253 -26.98 4.97 24.03
C PHE A 253 -27.89 5.79 23.12
N ALA A 254 -29.20 5.65 23.32
CA ALA A 254 -30.19 6.54 22.74
C ALA A 254 -30.05 7.97 23.32
N PRO A 255 -30.55 9.01 22.65
CA PRO A 255 -30.55 10.39 23.18
C PRO A 255 -31.21 10.53 24.56
N CYS A 256 -32.09 9.60 24.93
CA CYS A 256 -32.73 9.53 26.26
C CYS A 256 -31.90 8.79 27.33
N GLY A 257 -30.66 8.37 27.03
CA GLY A 257 -29.78 7.64 27.95
C GLY A 257 -30.02 6.14 28.01
N ARG A 258 -30.98 5.59 27.25
CA ARG A 258 -31.24 4.14 27.20
C ARG A 258 -30.13 3.40 26.44
N PRO A 259 -29.51 2.35 26.99
CA PRO A 259 -28.47 1.57 26.29
C PRO A 259 -29.05 0.79 25.11
N TYR A 260 -28.30 0.74 24.00
CA TYR A 260 -28.65 -0.09 22.83
C TYR A 260 -28.16 -1.54 22.99
N ASN A 261 -28.88 -2.46 22.34
CA ASN A 261 -28.42 -3.83 22.13
C ASN A 261 -27.51 -3.87 20.88
N LEU A 262 -26.25 -4.27 21.04
CA LEU A 262 -25.23 -4.24 20.00
C LEU A 262 -24.46 -5.56 19.97
N ASN A 263 -24.17 -6.07 18.78
CA ASN A 263 -23.31 -7.24 18.58
C ASN A 263 -22.38 -7.02 17.38
N GLN A 264 -21.36 -6.17 17.55
CA GLN A 264 -20.40 -5.86 16.47
C GLN A 264 -19.57 -7.09 16.05
N GLY A 265 -19.35 -8.01 16.98
CA GLY A 265 -18.62 -9.25 16.75
C GLY A 265 -19.41 -10.33 16.01
N LYS A 266 -20.74 -10.16 15.87
CA LYS A 266 -21.68 -11.23 15.47
C LYS A 266 -21.44 -12.51 16.26
N LEU A 267 -21.15 -12.36 17.55
CA LEU A 267 -20.88 -13.48 18.45
C LEU A 267 -22.21 -14.20 18.74
N PRO A 268 -22.27 -15.53 18.60
CA PRO A 268 -23.43 -16.29 19.03
C PRO A 268 -23.65 -16.09 20.53
N PHE A 269 -24.89 -15.88 20.94
CA PHE A 269 -25.23 -15.72 22.33
C PHE A 269 -26.58 -16.35 22.66
N LYS A 270 -26.75 -16.74 23.91
CA LYS A 270 -28.03 -17.16 24.50
C LYS A 270 -28.30 -16.27 25.71
N PHE A 271 -29.48 -15.67 25.76
CA PHE A 271 -29.90 -14.84 26.88
C PHE A 271 -31.19 -15.41 27.46
N GLN A 272 -31.19 -15.72 28.75
CA GLN A 272 -32.34 -16.28 29.46
C GLN A 272 -32.75 -15.32 30.58
N ASP A 273 -34.05 -15.05 30.63
CA ASP A 273 -34.69 -14.26 31.68
C ASP A 273 -35.34 -15.21 32.69
N GLU A 274 -34.67 -15.42 33.83
CA GLU A 274 -35.22 -16.18 34.96
C GLU A 274 -35.81 -15.25 36.03
N ALA A 275 -36.64 -15.81 36.90
CA ALA A 275 -37.38 -15.03 37.91
C ALA A 275 -36.48 -14.30 38.94
N ASP A 276 -35.25 -14.75 39.14
CA ASP A 276 -34.32 -14.19 40.14
C ASP A 276 -33.01 -13.66 39.53
N HIS A 277 -32.70 -14.04 38.28
CA HIS A 277 -31.45 -13.66 37.62
C HIS A 277 -31.58 -13.71 36.10
N TYR A 278 -30.73 -12.95 35.41
CA TYR A 278 -30.48 -13.10 33.98
C TYR A 278 -29.26 -14.00 33.75
N LEU A 279 -29.31 -14.83 32.72
CA LEU A 279 -28.19 -15.66 32.29
C LEU A 279 -27.83 -15.32 30.84
N LEU A 280 -26.63 -14.79 30.64
CA LEU A 280 -26.05 -14.51 29.33
C LEU A 280 -24.91 -15.49 29.06
N GLN A 281 -25.03 -16.27 27.99
CA GLN A 281 -23.95 -17.12 27.47
C GLN A 281 -23.47 -16.56 26.14
N LEU A 282 -22.21 -16.20 26.03
CA LEU A 282 -21.57 -15.67 24.83
C LEU A 282 -20.52 -16.66 24.32
N GLU A 283 -20.56 -17.02 23.05
CA GLU A 283 -19.56 -17.91 22.44
C GLU A 283 -18.33 -17.11 22.02
N VAL A 284 -17.33 -17.03 22.91
CA VAL A 284 -16.04 -16.37 22.64
C VAL A 284 -15.05 -17.41 22.08
N TYR A 285 -14.14 -16.97 21.19
CA TYR A 285 -13.16 -17.86 20.56
C TYR A 285 -12.34 -18.66 21.59
N ARG A 286 -12.26 -19.98 21.38
CA ARG A 286 -11.63 -20.97 22.27
C ARG A 286 -10.20 -20.61 22.69
N HIS A 287 -9.40 -20.11 21.75
CA HIS A 287 -7.98 -19.80 21.93
C HIS A 287 -7.70 -18.30 22.15
N LEU A 288 -8.70 -17.51 22.53
CA LEU A 288 -8.50 -16.09 22.83
C LEU A 288 -7.88 -15.89 24.22
N ASP A 289 -6.89 -15.01 24.33
CA ASP A 289 -6.36 -14.61 25.62
C ASP A 289 -7.42 -13.85 26.44
N THR A 290 -7.51 -14.13 27.74
CA THR A 290 -8.41 -13.43 28.67
C THR A 290 -8.06 -11.94 28.79
N SER A 291 -6.81 -11.55 28.54
CA SER A 291 -6.40 -10.13 28.48
C SER A 291 -7.11 -9.32 27.38
N LEU A 292 -7.67 -9.99 26.37
CA LEU A 292 -8.36 -9.38 25.23
C LEU A 292 -9.90 -9.38 25.38
N ILE A 293 -10.39 -9.74 26.58
CA ILE A 293 -11.80 -9.79 26.95
C ILE A 293 -12.01 -8.87 28.15
N ASP A 294 -12.85 -7.86 27.99
CA ASP A 294 -13.25 -6.97 29.08
C ASP A 294 -14.77 -7.08 29.27
N VAL A 295 -15.22 -7.18 30.51
CA VAL A 295 -16.63 -7.38 30.87
C VAL A 295 -17.04 -6.34 31.90
N ASP A 296 -17.88 -5.40 31.47
CA ASP A 296 -18.42 -4.33 32.29
C ASP A 296 -19.90 -4.59 32.55
N VAL A 297 -20.25 -4.85 33.81
CA VAL A 297 -21.62 -5.12 34.26
C VAL A 297 -22.16 -3.88 34.96
N GLN A 298 -23.16 -3.24 34.36
CA GLN A 298 -23.86 -2.10 34.92
C GLN A 298 -25.28 -2.51 35.34
N THR A 299 -25.95 -1.65 36.11
CA THR A 299 -27.30 -1.91 36.64
C THR A 299 -28.35 -2.09 35.54
N THR A 300 -28.16 -1.47 34.37
CA THR A 300 -29.13 -1.46 33.26
C THR A 300 -28.63 -2.14 31.98
N TYR A 301 -27.35 -2.50 31.90
CA TYR A 301 -26.76 -3.21 30.75
C TYR A 301 -25.49 -3.97 31.13
N THR A 302 -25.10 -4.96 30.32
CA THR A 302 -23.72 -5.51 30.33
C THR A 302 -23.06 -5.29 29.00
N ARG A 303 -21.79 -4.90 29.04
CA ARG A 303 -20.91 -4.73 27.89
C ARG A 303 -19.77 -5.74 27.95
N VAL A 304 -19.56 -6.46 26.85
CA VAL A 304 -18.44 -7.37 26.64
C VAL A 304 -17.63 -6.88 25.45
N THR A 305 -16.37 -6.52 25.68
CA THR A 305 -15.45 -6.06 24.64
C THR A 305 -14.48 -7.18 24.28
N VAL A 306 -14.50 -7.63 23.03
CA VAL A 306 -13.65 -8.72 22.51
C VAL A 306 -12.85 -8.21 21.33
N LYS A 307 -11.50 -8.14 21.42
CA LYS A 307 -10.63 -7.62 20.33
C LYS A 307 -11.12 -6.28 19.75
N LYS A 308 -11.49 -5.32 20.61
CA LYS A 308 -12.04 -4.00 20.25
C LYS A 308 -13.42 -4.00 19.57
N LYS A 309 -14.12 -5.14 19.53
CA LYS A 309 -15.53 -5.23 19.11
C LYS A 309 -16.43 -5.33 20.33
N ILE A 310 -17.50 -4.53 20.33
CA ILE A 310 -18.42 -4.41 21.47
C ILE A 310 -19.63 -5.31 21.25
N PHE A 311 -19.95 -6.11 22.28
CA PHE A 311 -21.25 -6.70 22.52
C PHE A 311 -21.90 -5.97 23.71
N GLN A 312 -23.12 -5.46 23.57
CA GLN A 312 -23.85 -4.80 24.63
C GLN A 312 -25.28 -5.32 24.66
N ILE A 313 -25.81 -5.64 25.85
CA ILE A 313 -27.20 -6.02 26.03
C ILE A 313 -27.80 -5.24 27.20
N ALA A 314 -28.95 -4.63 26.97
CA ALA A 314 -29.73 -3.86 27.94
C ALA A 314 -30.77 -4.76 28.63
N TYR A 315 -31.00 -4.51 29.92
CA TYR A 315 -31.97 -5.24 30.74
C TYR A 315 -33.29 -4.49 30.83
N SER A 316 -34.37 -5.25 31.06
CA SER A 316 -35.69 -4.67 31.35
C SER A 316 -35.89 -4.38 32.84
N GLU A 317 -35.20 -5.11 33.72
CA GLU A 317 -35.17 -4.91 35.16
C GLU A 317 -33.74 -4.59 35.61
N GLU A 318 -33.61 -3.78 36.66
CA GLU A 318 -32.29 -3.47 37.23
C GLU A 318 -31.63 -4.71 37.82
N VAL A 319 -30.33 -4.85 37.62
CA VAL A 319 -29.52 -5.94 38.17
C VAL A 319 -28.60 -5.42 39.27
N LYS A 320 -28.20 -6.30 40.19
CA LYS A 320 -27.16 -6.03 41.19
C LYS A 320 -25.79 -6.47 40.66
N PRO A 321 -24.90 -5.53 40.29
CA PRO A 321 -23.58 -5.88 39.76
C PRO A 321 -22.71 -6.63 40.79
N GLU A 322 -22.78 -6.23 42.06
CA GLU A 322 -22.02 -6.82 43.17
C GLU A 322 -22.29 -8.32 43.40
N GLU A 323 -23.51 -8.77 43.10
CA GLU A 323 -23.93 -10.18 43.26
C GLU A 323 -23.85 -10.97 41.94
N SER A 324 -23.31 -10.36 40.89
CA SER A 324 -23.22 -10.97 39.56
C SER A 324 -21.89 -11.70 39.37
N THR A 325 -21.91 -12.83 38.67
CA THR A 325 -20.71 -13.66 38.44
C THR A 325 -20.44 -13.82 36.95
N VAL A 326 -19.18 -13.65 36.56
CA VAL A 326 -18.69 -13.85 35.18
C VAL A 326 -17.72 -15.03 35.18
N LEU A 327 -18.02 -16.06 34.40
CA LEU A 327 -17.19 -17.27 34.30
C LEU A 327 -16.89 -17.60 32.84
N ARG A 328 -15.63 -17.92 32.55
CA ARG A 328 -15.20 -18.36 31.21
C ARG A 328 -14.75 -19.81 31.23
N SER A 329 -15.28 -20.61 30.31
CA SER A 329 -14.81 -21.97 30.10
C SER A 329 -13.51 -21.98 29.30
N GLN A 330 -12.44 -22.54 29.87
CA GLN A 330 -11.14 -22.69 29.18
C GLN A 330 -11.20 -23.74 28.06
N ILE A 331 -12.13 -24.71 28.14
CA ILE A 331 -12.21 -25.83 27.20
C ILE A 331 -13.05 -25.44 25.98
N THR A 332 -14.20 -24.79 26.21
CA THR A 332 -15.18 -24.47 25.16
C THR A 332 -15.16 -23.01 24.72
N GLY A 333 -14.54 -22.12 25.48
CA GLY A 333 -14.48 -20.68 25.16
C GLY A 333 -15.74 -19.89 25.53
N HIS A 334 -16.82 -20.55 25.95
CA HIS A 334 -18.06 -19.87 26.35
C HIS A 334 -17.85 -18.99 27.59
N LEU A 335 -18.31 -17.75 27.49
CA LEU A 335 -18.39 -16.78 28.59
C LEU A 335 -19.81 -16.80 29.14
N THR A 336 -19.99 -17.13 30.41
CA THR A 336 -21.28 -17.15 31.11
C THR A 336 -21.32 -16.02 32.12
N VAL A 337 -22.27 -15.10 31.97
CA VAL A 337 -22.53 -13.99 32.87
C VAL A 337 -23.87 -14.24 33.55
N LYS A 338 -23.85 -14.42 34.86
CA LYS A 338 -25.05 -14.61 35.70
C LYS A 338 -25.29 -13.33 36.50
N LEU A 339 -26.45 -12.71 36.30
CA LEU A 339 -26.77 -11.37 36.81
C LEU A 339 -27.98 -11.43 37.72
N LYS A 340 -27.84 -11.07 39.00
CA LYS A 340 -28.98 -11.14 39.92
C LYS A 340 -29.91 -9.94 39.73
N LYS A 341 -31.22 -10.19 39.60
CA LYS A 341 -32.24 -9.14 39.48
C LYS A 341 -32.43 -8.40 40.80
N LEU A 342 -32.69 -7.10 40.72
CA LEU A 342 -33.07 -6.27 41.86
C LEU A 342 -34.59 -6.35 42.05
N LYS A 343 -35.06 -7.12 43.04
CA LYS A 343 -36.46 -7.11 43.45
C LYS A 343 -36.75 -5.83 44.23
N ILE A 344 -37.35 -4.84 43.56
CA ILE A 344 -37.76 -3.54 44.15
C ILE A 344 -38.68 -3.73 45.37
N ASN A 345 -39.48 -4.80 45.39
CA ASN A 345 -40.44 -5.06 46.47
C ASN A 345 -39.81 -5.49 47.81
N ASP A 346 -38.58 -6.00 47.84
CA ASP A 346 -37.93 -6.42 49.09
C ASP A 346 -37.25 -5.25 49.83
N LEU A 347 -36.94 -4.15 49.14
CA LEU A 347 -36.34 -2.96 49.76
C LEU A 347 -37.38 -2.08 50.49
N LEU A 348 -38.65 -2.13 50.07
CA LEU A 348 -39.72 -1.31 50.66
C LEU A 348 -40.33 -1.90 51.95
N ILE A 349 -39.94 -3.12 52.36
CA ILE A 349 -40.51 -3.79 53.55
C ILE A 349 -39.70 -3.50 54.84
N THR A 350 -38.50 -2.92 54.74
CA THR A 350 -37.62 -2.67 55.91
C THR A 350 -37.69 -1.25 56.49
N THR A 351 -38.74 -0.49 56.17
CA THR A 351 -39.12 0.70 56.95
C THR A 351 -40.62 0.72 57.17
N LYS A 352 -41.07 0.00 58.21
CA LYS A 352 -42.42 0.16 58.75
C LYS A 352 -42.55 1.57 59.34
N SER A 353 -43.42 2.40 58.76
CA SER A 353 -44.16 3.38 59.53
C SER A 353 -45.65 3.31 59.19
N THR A 354 -46.43 3.12 60.25
CA THR A 354 -47.86 2.98 60.35
C THR A 354 -48.65 4.15 59.77
N SER A 355 -49.62 3.89 58.88
CA SER A 355 -50.91 4.61 58.85
C SER A 355 -51.96 3.86 58.03
N LYS A 356 -53.19 3.94 58.51
CA LYS A 356 -54.36 3.10 58.21
C LYS A 356 -54.98 3.33 56.82
N SER A 357 -55.42 2.20 56.25
CA SER A 357 -56.57 1.93 55.38
C SER A 357 -57.40 3.09 54.80
N TYR A 358 -57.55 3.09 53.47
CA TYR A 358 -58.85 3.15 52.81
C TYR A 358 -58.86 2.22 51.58
N ALA A 359 -59.89 1.40 51.51
CA ALA A 359 -60.13 0.43 50.45
C ALA A 359 -60.72 1.11 49.21
N ARG A 360 -60.29 0.66 48.02
CA ARG A 360 -61.16 0.54 46.84
C ARG A 360 -60.60 -0.51 45.90
N SER A 361 -61.49 -1.40 45.50
CA SER A 361 -61.37 -2.45 44.51
C SER A 361 -61.18 -1.85 43.11
N ASP A 362 -60.46 -2.55 42.23
CA ASP A 362 -61.08 -3.20 41.07
C ASP A 362 -60.03 -3.92 40.19
N ASP A 363 -60.43 -5.13 39.79
CA ASP A 363 -60.08 -5.89 38.59
C ASP A 363 -58.64 -6.32 38.28
N ALA A 364 -58.35 -7.54 38.76
CA ALA A 364 -57.35 -8.43 38.20
C ALA A 364 -57.80 -8.98 36.82
N LYS A 365 -57.15 -8.54 35.74
CA LYS A 365 -57.03 -9.33 34.51
C LYS A 365 -55.62 -9.91 34.42
N LYS A 366 -55.52 -11.21 34.73
CA LYS A 366 -54.38 -12.07 34.37
C LYS A 366 -54.25 -12.09 32.85
N VAL A 367 -53.18 -11.50 32.32
CA VAL A 367 -52.69 -11.80 30.98
C VAL A 367 -51.50 -12.74 31.16
N GLU A 368 -51.65 -13.99 30.71
CA GLU A 368 -50.55 -14.94 30.59
C GLU A 368 -49.49 -14.36 29.67
N LYS A 369 -48.30 -14.02 30.21
CA LYS A 369 -47.12 -13.79 29.38
C LYS A 369 -46.53 -15.15 29.00
N SER A 370 -46.59 -15.45 27.72
CA SER A 370 -45.84 -16.49 27.04
C SER A 370 -44.35 -16.45 27.44
N LYS A 371 -43.78 -17.60 27.78
CA LYS A 371 -42.33 -17.80 27.89
C LYS A 371 -41.71 -17.67 26.50
N GLU A 372 -41.20 -16.50 26.15
CA GLU A 372 -40.46 -16.31 24.91
C GLU A 372 -38.96 -16.50 25.15
N SER A 373 -38.43 -17.64 24.70
CA SER A 373 -36.99 -17.83 24.49
C SER A 373 -36.57 -17.07 23.24
N LEU A 374 -35.75 -16.04 23.37
CA LEU A 374 -35.18 -15.34 22.22
C LEU A 374 -33.99 -16.12 21.66
N CYS A 375 -34.18 -16.74 20.49
CA CYS A 375 -33.13 -17.36 19.69
C CYS A 375 -33.27 -16.86 18.24
N GLY A 376 -32.22 -16.25 17.66
CA GLY A 376 -32.22 -15.86 16.24
C GLY A 376 -31.13 -14.86 15.83
N VAL A 377 -30.83 -14.83 14.53
CA VAL A 377 -30.06 -13.77 13.86
C VAL A 377 -31.06 -12.67 13.47
N VAL A 378 -30.89 -11.46 13.98
CA VAL A 378 -31.83 -10.35 13.75
C VAL A 378 -31.60 -9.77 12.36
N ASP A 379 -32.62 -9.85 11.50
CA ASP A 379 -32.67 -9.18 10.21
C ASP A 379 -33.07 -7.71 10.41
N ILE A 380 -32.31 -6.80 9.80
CA ILE A 380 -32.30 -5.36 10.12
C ILE A 380 -33.44 -4.55 9.47
N SER A 381 -34.37 -5.20 8.78
CA SER A 381 -35.43 -4.55 8.00
C SER A 381 -36.74 -4.26 8.77
N ASN A 382 -36.83 -4.59 10.06
CA ASN A 382 -38.10 -4.49 10.82
C ASN A 382 -38.07 -3.56 12.06
N ILE A 383 -37.15 -2.59 12.13
CA ILE A 383 -36.90 -1.83 13.37
C ILE A 383 -37.31 -0.34 13.30
N CYS A 384 -37.81 0.19 12.18
CA CYS A 384 -38.37 1.57 12.12
C CYS A 384 -39.65 1.66 11.26
N PRO A 385 -40.70 2.39 11.72
CA PRO A 385 -41.75 2.87 10.83
C PRO A 385 -41.18 3.90 9.83
N PRO A 386 -41.86 4.14 8.69
CA PRO A 386 -41.32 4.92 7.57
C PRO A 386 -41.09 6.41 7.85
N ASP A 387 -41.55 6.93 8.99
CA ASP A 387 -41.69 8.37 9.22
C ASP A 387 -40.40 9.09 9.67
N ASP A 388 -39.27 8.38 9.83
CA ASP A 388 -37.97 8.94 10.22
C ASP A 388 -36.86 8.70 9.17
N LEU A 389 -37.22 8.46 7.90
CA LEU A 389 -36.23 8.48 6.82
C LEU A 389 -36.07 9.91 6.28
N PRO A 390 -34.92 10.58 6.44
CA PRO A 390 -34.60 11.72 5.60
C PRO A 390 -34.49 11.25 4.15
N GLU A 391 -35.13 11.96 3.24
CA GLU A 391 -35.20 11.66 1.80
C GLU A 391 -33.81 11.30 1.26
N LEU A 392 -33.66 10.04 0.84
CA LEU A 392 -32.54 9.56 0.05
C LEU A 392 -32.84 9.89 -1.42
N ILE A 393 -32.34 11.04 -1.87
CA ILE A 393 -31.85 11.22 -3.25
C ILE A 393 -30.36 11.51 -3.16
#